data_AF-A0A7S2UZZ5-F1
#
_entry.id   AF-A0A7S2UZZ5-F1
#
_cell.length_a   1.000
_cell.length_b   1.000
_cell.length_c   1.000
_cell.angle_alpha   90.00
_cell.angle_beta   90.00
_cell.angle_gamma   90.00
#
_symmetry.space_group_name_H-M   'P 1'
#
loop_
_entity.id
_entity.type
_entity.pdbx_description
1 polymer ?
#
loop_
_entity_poly.entity_id
_entity_poly.type
_entity_poly.pdbx_seq_one_letter_code
_entity_poly.pdbx_strand_id
1 'polypeptide(L)'
;YHLDQCAKIFGEKMFPDAKSLVEKFGGDMPLAHNTFYTDFSDDPWQRASVDYPVADDQPYYLAKCDDCGHCMDLSKPSEKDPEELKKARVEFEKYLEKWLLG
;
A
#
# COMPACT_ATOMS: atom_id res chain seq x y z
N TYR A 1 -3.69 -2.86 27.83
CA TYR A 1 -3.88 -1.48 27.33
C TYR A 1 -4.92 -1.42 26.21
N HIS A 2 -4.62 -1.81 24.96
CA HIS A 2 -5.58 -1.64 23.85
C HIS A 2 -6.90 -2.40 24.07
N LEU A 3 -6.87 -3.65 24.54
CA LEU A 3 -8.07 -4.41 24.87
C LEU A 3 -8.96 -3.71 25.91
N ASP A 4 -8.34 -3.07 26.91
CA ASP A 4 -9.06 -2.39 27.99
C ASP A 4 -9.65 -1.05 27.50
N GLN A 5 -8.93 -0.33 26.64
CA GLN A 5 -9.42 0.89 26.00
C GLN A 5 -10.62 0.58 25.08
N CYS A 6 -10.49 -0.46 24.25
CA CYS A 6 -11.59 -0.94 23.41
C CYS A 6 -12.82 -1.32 24.23
N ALA A 7 -12.65 -2.09 25.31
CA ALA A 7 -13.76 -2.46 26.19
C ALA A 7 -14.44 -1.25 26.85
N LYS A 8 -13.67 -0.22 27.24
CA LYS A 8 -14.23 1.00 27.81
C LYS A 8 -15.08 1.80 26.82
N ILE A 9 -14.70 1.82 25.54
CA ILE A 9 -15.38 2.61 24.51
C ILE A 9 -16.56 1.84 23.91
N PHE A 10 -16.35 0.56 23.60
CA PHE A 10 -17.28 -0.25 22.82
C PHE A 10 -18.08 -1.26 23.64
N GLY A 11 -17.82 -1.37 24.95
CA GLY A 11 -18.57 -2.23 25.87
C GLY A 11 -18.09 -3.69 25.96
N GLU A 12 -17.12 -4.09 25.12
CA GLU A 12 -16.57 -5.45 25.12
C GLU A 12 -15.09 -5.49 24.70
N LYS A 13 -14.38 -6.55 25.15
CA LYS A 13 -12.99 -6.76 24.73
C LYS A 13 -12.96 -7.23 23.28
N MET A 14 -12.44 -6.38 22.40
CA MET A 14 -12.19 -6.73 21.00
C MET A 14 -10.82 -7.39 20.85
N PHE A 15 -10.78 -8.71 20.73
CA PHE A 15 -9.54 -9.45 20.47
C PHE A 15 -9.25 -9.46 18.96
N PRO A 16 -8.05 -9.04 18.52
CA PRO A 16 -7.71 -9.05 17.11
C PRO A 16 -7.55 -10.50 16.61
N ASP A 17 -8.23 -10.84 15.53
CA ASP A 17 -8.04 -12.10 14.83
C ASP A 17 -7.07 -11.93 13.65
N ALA A 18 -5.80 -11.69 13.99
CA ALA A 18 -4.75 -11.53 12.99
C ALA A 18 -4.52 -12.82 12.19
N LYS A 19 -4.72 -13.99 12.82
CA LYS A 19 -4.50 -15.28 12.18
C LYS A 19 -5.44 -15.48 11.00
N SER A 20 -6.75 -15.27 11.19
CA SER A 20 -7.71 -15.43 10.09
C SER A 20 -7.45 -14.45 8.94
N LEU A 21 -6.97 -13.23 9.22
CA LEU A 21 -6.58 -12.28 8.18
C LEU A 21 -5.36 -12.75 7.39
N VAL A 22 -4.31 -13.22 8.08
CA VAL A 22 -3.10 -13.75 7.43
C VAL A 22 -3.43 -14.99 6.60
N GLU A 23 -4.19 -15.94 7.15
CA GLU A 23 -4.61 -17.14 6.43
C GLU A 23 -5.47 -16.81 5.19
N LYS A 24 -6.30 -15.78 5.28
CA LYS A 24 -7.16 -15.36 4.17
C LYS A 24 -6.41 -14.59 3.08
N PHE A 25 -5.50 -13.68 3.46
CA PHE A 25 -4.91 -12.70 2.54
C PHE A 25 -3.42 -12.90 2.26
N GLY A 26 -2.74 -13.84 2.92
CA GLY A 26 -1.35 -14.20 2.62
C GLY A 26 -0.30 -13.53 3.51
N GLY A 27 -0.67 -12.57 4.34
CA GLY A 27 0.27 -11.91 5.26
C GLY A 27 1.37 -11.15 4.52
N ASP A 28 2.63 -11.52 4.77
CA ASP A 28 3.80 -10.96 4.10
C ASP A 28 3.91 -11.39 2.63
N MET A 29 3.24 -12.46 2.22
CA MET A 29 3.12 -12.91 0.83
C MET A 29 1.67 -12.81 0.35
N PRO A 30 1.17 -11.60 -0.01
CA PRO A 30 -0.25 -11.41 -0.31
C PRO A 30 -0.78 -12.34 -1.41
N LEU A 31 -1.97 -12.90 -1.19
CA LEU A 31 -2.71 -13.67 -2.18
C LEU A 31 -3.54 -12.70 -3.04
N ALA A 32 -2.89 -12.11 -4.04
CA ALA A 32 -3.50 -11.14 -4.96
C ALA A 32 -3.04 -11.36 -6.41
N HIS A 33 -3.65 -10.61 -7.34
CA HIS A 33 -3.33 -10.56 -8.76
C HIS A 33 -3.52 -9.14 -9.29
N ASN A 34 -2.80 -8.78 -10.34
CA ASN A 34 -2.89 -7.46 -10.99
C ASN A 34 -2.88 -6.30 -9.96
N THR A 35 -1.89 -6.29 -9.06
CA THR A 35 -1.82 -5.34 -7.94
C THR A 35 -0.54 -4.53 -8.00
N PHE A 36 -0.64 -3.20 -8.04
CA PHE A 36 0.51 -2.30 -8.06
C PHE A 36 0.79 -1.79 -6.65
N TYR A 37 1.85 -2.27 -6.00
CA TYR A 37 2.22 -1.82 -4.67
C TYR A 37 3.04 -0.53 -4.77
N THR A 38 2.57 0.54 -4.13
CA THR A 38 3.23 1.85 -4.12
C THR A 38 3.42 2.37 -2.71
N ASP A 39 4.66 2.78 -2.41
CA ASP A 39 5.03 3.43 -1.16
C ASP A 39 5.77 4.74 -1.42
N PHE A 40 5.91 5.54 -0.37
CA PHE A 40 6.51 6.88 -0.40
C PHE A 40 7.53 7.04 0.73
N SER A 41 8.66 7.69 0.44
CA SER A 41 9.82 7.71 1.36
C SER A 41 9.54 8.31 2.74
N ASP A 42 8.63 9.27 2.84
CA ASP A 42 8.27 9.94 4.09
C ASP A 42 6.97 9.40 4.71
N ASP A 43 6.35 8.39 4.08
CA ASP A 43 5.22 7.68 4.66
C ASP A 43 5.72 6.66 5.72
N PRO A 44 5.35 6.82 7.00
CA PRO A 44 5.70 5.85 8.03
C PRO A 44 5.04 4.47 7.80
N TRP A 45 3.95 4.40 7.03
CA TRP A 45 3.23 3.16 6.76
C TRP A 45 3.96 2.23 5.80
N GLN A 46 4.93 2.70 5.01
CA GLN A 46 5.71 1.86 4.10
C GLN A 46 6.35 0.65 4.81
N ARG A 47 6.68 0.79 6.11
CA ARG A 47 7.29 -0.28 6.92
C ARG A 47 6.35 -1.43 7.25
N ALA A 48 5.05 -1.25 7.04
CA ALA A 48 4.02 -2.25 7.22
C ALA A 48 3.42 -2.71 5.87
N SER A 49 4.02 -2.28 4.76
CA SER A 49 3.62 -2.59 3.40
C SER A 49 4.43 -3.76 2.82
N VAL A 50 4.18 -4.06 1.55
CA VAL A 50 5.02 -4.91 0.70
C VAL A 50 6.12 -4.03 0.12
N ASP A 51 7.39 -4.34 0.40
CA ASP A 51 8.56 -3.57 -0.06
C ASP A 51 9.38 -4.28 -1.16
N TYR A 52 8.77 -5.25 -1.83
CA TYR A 52 9.36 -6.05 -2.90
C TYR A 52 8.32 -6.46 -3.95
N PRO A 53 8.73 -6.76 -5.19
CA PRO A 53 7.83 -7.34 -6.18
C PRO A 53 7.42 -8.77 -5.78
N VAL A 54 6.13 -8.99 -5.55
CA VAL A 54 5.59 -10.30 -5.10
C VAL A 54 5.52 -11.30 -6.26
N ALA A 55 5.16 -10.82 -7.45
CA ALA A 55 5.06 -11.59 -8.70
C ALA A 55 5.12 -10.66 -9.94
N ASP A 56 5.12 -11.24 -11.14
CA ASP A 56 5.22 -10.48 -12.41
C ASP A 56 4.03 -9.50 -12.65
N ASP A 57 2.85 -9.85 -12.15
CA ASP A 57 1.63 -9.01 -12.16
C ASP A 57 1.46 -8.20 -10.86
N GLN A 58 2.48 -8.21 -10.01
CA GLN A 58 2.47 -7.62 -8.68
C GLN A 58 3.76 -6.84 -8.38
N PRO A 59 4.03 -5.77 -9.15
CA PRO A 59 5.23 -4.94 -8.97
C PRO A 59 5.16 -4.10 -7.70
N TYR A 60 6.34 -3.68 -7.25
CA TYR A 60 6.52 -2.70 -6.17
C TYR A 60 7.25 -1.45 -6.69
N TYR A 61 6.79 -0.28 -6.28
CA TYR A 61 7.43 1.00 -6.57
C TYR A 61 7.53 1.88 -5.31
N LEU A 62 8.73 2.36 -5.01
CA LEU A 62 8.98 3.32 -3.91
C LEU A 62 9.31 4.70 -4.49
N ALA A 63 8.40 5.66 -4.35
CA ALA A 63 8.65 7.05 -4.72
C ALA A 63 9.53 7.72 -3.66
N LYS A 64 10.80 7.95 -3.99
CA LYS A 64 11.78 8.59 -3.09
C LYS A 64 11.90 10.07 -3.38
N CYS A 65 11.27 10.89 -2.53
CA CYS A 65 11.25 12.34 -2.68
C CYS A 65 11.03 13.03 -1.34
N ASP A 66 11.40 14.30 -1.28
CA ASP A 66 11.13 15.14 -0.11
C ASP A 66 9.63 15.44 -0.01
N ASP A 67 9.08 15.34 1.19
CA ASP A 67 7.67 15.49 1.54
C ASP A 67 6.75 14.47 0.83
N CYS A 68 7.30 13.33 0.43
CA CYS A 68 6.52 12.25 -0.18
C CYS A 68 5.85 11.38 0.89
N GLY A 69 4.68 11.83 1.33
CA GLY A 69 3.86 11.19 2.35
C GLY A 69 2.80 10.22 1.81
N HIS A 70 1.82 9.93 2.65
CA HIS A 70 0.85 8.85 2.46
C HIS A 70 0.00 8.99 1.18
N CYS A 71 0.01 7.94 0.35
CA CYS A 71 -0.83 7.78 -0.85
C CYS A 71 -0.81 9.00 -1.79
N MET A 72 0.35 9.62 -1.99
CA MET A 72 0.45 10.85 -2.79
C MET A 72 0.14 10.64 -4.27
N ASP A 73 0.31 9.44 -4.80
CA ASP A 73 -0.01 9.07 -6.18
C ASP A 73 -1.51 9.24 -6.50
N LEU A 74 -2.38 9.01 -5.51
CA LEU A 74 -3.84 9.18 -5.62
C LEU A 74 -4.29 10.65 -5.60
N SER A 75 -3.41 11.59 -5.25
CA SER A 75 -3.73 13.01 -5.29
C SER A 75 -3.86 13.51 -6.73
N LYS A 76 -4.59 14.63 -6.92
CA LYS A 76 -4.71 15.26 -8.24
C LYS A 76 -3.32 15.64 -8.77
N PRO A 77 -2.92 15.19 -9.99
CA PRO A 77 -1.63 15.54 -10.56
C PRO A 77 -1.40 17.04 -10.66
N SER A 78 -0.15 17.45 -10.42
CA SER A 78 0.31 18.83 -10.50
C SER A 78 1.68 18.91 -11.16
N GLU A 79 1.93 19.98 -11.91
CA GLU A 79 3.23 20.25 -12.50
C GLU A 79 4.35 20.38 -11.46
N LYS A 80 3.99 20.75 -10.23
CA LYS A 80 4.91 20.91 -9.10
C LYS A 80 5.22 19.60 -8.37
N ASP A 81 4.57 18.50 -8.76
CA ASP A 81 4.80 17.22 -8.11
C ASP A 81 6.26 16.79 -8.27
N PRO A 82 6.83 16.12 -7.25
CA PRO A 82 8.16 15.53 -7.36
C PRO A 82 8.25 14.59 -8.56
N GLU A 83 9.42 14.55 -9.19
CA GLU A 83 9.62 13.75 -10.39
C GLU A 83 9.39 12.24 -10.13
N GLU A 84 9.80 11.74 -8.97
CA GLU A 84 9.55 10.34 -8.59
C GLU A 84 8.04 10.03 -8.42
N LEU A 85 7.24 11.01 -7.98
CA LEU A 85 5.78 10.83 -7.93
C LEU A 85 5.16 10.75 -9.33
N LYS A 86 5.65 11.58 -10.27
CA LYS A 86 5.21 11.53 -11.67
C LYS A 86 5.56 10.19 -12.30
N LYS A 87 6.78 9.70 -12.07
CA LYS A 87 7.22 8.36 -12.52
C LYS A 87 6.39 7.23 -11.94
N ALA A 88 6.04 7.28 -10.65
CA ALA A 88 5.18 6.29 -10.02
C ALA A 88 3.83 6.15 -10.74
N ARG A 89 3.19 7.28 -11.07
CA ARG A 89 1.91 7.29 -11.81
C ARG A 89 2.04 6.74 -13.22
N VAL A 90 3.09 7.14 -13.95
CA VAL A 90 3.36 6.61 -15.30
C VAL A 90 3.63 5.10 -15.24
N GLU A 91 4.34 4.62 -14.23
CA GLU A 91 4.60 3.19 -14.07
C GLU A 91 3.31 2.42 -13.77
N PHE A 92 2.47 2.93 -12.87
CA PHE A 92 1.13 2.39 -12.64
C PHE A 92 0.31 2.31 -13.93
N GLU A 93 0.28 3.39 -14.73
CA GLU A 93 -0.46 3.43 -16.00
C GLU A 93 -0.01 2.34 -16.99
N LYS A 94 1.28 2.00 -17.05
CA LYS A 94 1.77 0.89 -17.89
C LYS A 94 1.20 -0.46 -17.45
N TYR A 95 1.18 -0.71 -16.14
CA TYR A 95 0.61 -1.95 -15.61
C TYR A 95 -0.90 -1.99 -15.80
N LEU A 96 -1.58 -0.87 -15.58
CA LEU A 96 -3.01 -0.74 -15.84
C LEU A 96 -3.35 -1.01 -17.31
N GLU A 97 -2.61 -0.42 -18.25
CA GLU A 97 -2.78 -0.68 -19.68
C GLU A 97 -2.56 -2.16 -20.01
N LYS A 98 -1.49 -2.77 -19.49
CA LYS A 98 -1.23 -4.21 -19.64
C LYS A 98 -2.38 -5.07 -19.12
N TRP A 99 -2.98 -4.72 -17.99
CA TRP A 99 -4.09 -5.48 -17.40
C TRP A 99 -5.42 -5.27 -18.12
N LEU A 100 -5.64 -4.11 -18.74
CA LEU A 100 -6.86 -3.81 -19.50
C LEU A 100 -6.82 -4.38 -20.93
N LEU A 101 -5.63 -4.47 -21.52
CA LEU A 101 -5.42 -4.96 -22.90
C LEU A 101 -5.00 -6.43 -22.97
N GLY A 102 -4.70 -7.04 -21.82
CA GLY A 102 -4.36 -8.46 -21.66
C GLY A 102 -5.52 -9.41 -21.87
#